data_AF-A0A2T7DBW4-F1
#
_entry.id   AF-A0A2T7DBW4-F1
#
_cell.length_a   1.000
_cell.length_b   1.000
_cell.length_c   1.000
_cell.angle_alpha   90.00
_cell.angle_beta   90.00
_cell.angle_gamma   90.00
#
_symmetry.space_group_name_H-M   'P 1'
#
loop_
_entity.id
_entity.type
_entity.pdbx_description
1 polymer ?
#
loop_
_entity_poly.entity_id
_entity_poly.type
_entity_poly.pdbx_seq_one_letter_code
_entity_poly.pdbx_strand_id
1 'polypeptide(L)'
;MVGSVHMNGSVHGANGTEERLDELRRLLGKSDGDLLKIVSVGAGAWGSVFAALLQDAYGHFREKVQIRIWRRPGRTVDRSTAEHLFEVINSREDVLRRLIRRCAYLKYVEARLGDRKLYADEILKDGFCLNMIETPLCPLKVVTNLQEAVWDADIVVNGLPSTETREVFEEISKYWKERISVPVIISLAKGIEASLDPIPRIITPTQMISSATGVPTENILYLGGPNIASEIYNKEYANARICGSNKWRKPLAKFLRQPHFIVWDNSDLVTHEVMGGLKNVYAIGAGMVAALTNESATSKSVYFAHCTSEMIFITHLLTEQPEKLAGPLLADTYVTLLKGRNAWYGQMLAKGELSPDMGDSIKGKGMIQGISAVGAFFELLSQPSLSVQHPEENKQVAPAELCPILKRLYRILIKRELPARDILQALRDETMNDPRERIEMAQSHAFYRPSLLGKP
;
A
#
# COMPACT_ATOMS: atom_id res chain seq x y z
N MET A 1 -31.36 23.99 -30.10
CA MET A 1 -31.12 23.28 -28.83
C MET A 1 -29.62 23.18 -28.66
N VAL A 2 -29.13 23.76 -27.57
CA VAL A 2 -27.73 24.14 -27.35
C VAL A 2 -26.90 22.91 -26.99
N GLY A 3 -25.92 22.57 -27.83
CA GLY A 3 -24.89 21.59 -27.50
C GLY A 3 -23.80 22.25 -26.65
N SER A 4 -23.62 21.77 -25.42
CA SER A 4 -22.52 22.19 -24.55
C SER A 4 -21.24 21.48 -24.98
N VAL A 5 -20.43 22.15 -25.78
CA VAL A 5 -19.03 21.81 -25.99
C VAL A 5 -18.29 22.15 -24.69
N HIS A 6 -17.88 21.13 -23.93
CA HIS A 6 -16.99 21.33 -22.79
C HIS A 6 -15.64 21.82 -23.31
N MET A 7 -15.37 23.12 -23.12
CA MET A 7 -14.05 23.69 -23.34
C MET A 7 -13.05 23.08 -22.36
N ASN A 8 -12.14 22.25 -22.86
CA ASN A 8 -10.86 21.96 -22.23
C ASN A 8 -10.03 23.25 -22.26
N GLY A 9 -10.21 24.11 -21.25
CA GLY A 9 -9.44 25.32 -21.02
C GLY A 9 -8.37 25.11 -19.95
N SER A 10 -7.10 25.12 -20.37
CA SER A 10 -5.92 25.06 -19.53
C SER A 10 -5.70 26.35 -18.72
N VAL A 11 -6.49 26.54 -17.64
CA VAL A 11 -6.30 27.63 -16.64
C VAL A 11 -6.44 27.06 -15.22
N HIS A 12 -5.61 26.09 -14.85
CA HIS A 12 -5.57 25.52 -13.49
C HIS A 12 -4.17 25.61 -12.87
N GLY A 13 -3.57 26.81 -12.90
CA GLY A 13 -2.18 27.02 -12.48
C GLY A 13 -1.97 27.28 -10.98
N ALA A 14 -2.89 27.98 -10.30
CA ALA A 14 -2.76 28.29 -8.86
C ALA A 14 -4.14 28.41 -8.17
N ASN A 15 -5.06 29.18 -8.75
CA ASN A 15 -6.40 29.42 -8.19
C ASN A 15 -7.18 28.11 -7.92
N GLY A 16 -7.10 27.12 -8.83
CA GLY A 16 -7.80 25.85 -8.64
C GLY A 16 -7.20 24.95 -7.56
N THR A 17 -5.93 25.11 -7.19
CA THR A 17 -5.30 24.35 -6.10
C THR A 17 -5.63 24.99 -4.76
N GLU A 18 -5.57 26.31 -4.67
CA GLU A 18 -5.98 27.05 -3.47
C GLU A 18 -7.46 26.84 -3.15
N GLU A 19 -8.35 26.90 -4.16
CA GLU A 19 -9.78 26.66 -3.99
C GLU A 19 -10.08 25.27 -3.41
N ARG A 20 -9.36 24.25 -3.86
CA ARG A 20 -9.48 22.87 -3.33
C ARG A 20 -9.02 22.77 -1.89
N LEU A 21 -7.95 23.48 -1.52
CA LEU A 21 -7.47 23.56 -0.15
C LEU A 21 -8.51 24.25 0.75
N ASP A 22 -9.04 25.38 0.30
CA ASP A 22 -10.04 26.14 1.06
C ASP A 22 -11.37 25.39 1.19
N GLU A 23 -11.79 24.64 0.17
CA GLU A 23 -12.94 23.74 0.25
C GLU A 23 -12.76 22.67 1.33
N LEU A 24 -11.59 22.01 1.37
CA LEU A 24 -11.31 21.00 2.39
C LEU A 24 -11.18 21.62 3.79
N ARG A 25 -10.58 22.81 3.91
CA ARG A 25 -10.51 23.56 5.18
C ARG A 25 -11.91 23.87 5.71
N ARG A 26 -12.81 24.41 4.88
CA ARG A 26 -14.21 24.67 5.26
C ARG A 26 -14.94 23.40 5.68
N LEU A 27 -14.74 22.29 4.97
CA LEU A 27 -15.34 21.00 5.31
C LEU A 27 -14.88 20.48 6.68
N LEU A 28 -13.65 20.79 7.08
CA LEU A 28 -13.09 20.47 8.39
C LEU A 28 -13.40 21.54 9.46
N GLY A 29 -14.24 22.53 9.14
CA GLY A 29 -14.65 23.59 10.07
C GLY A 29 -13.55 24.59 10.40
N LYS A 30 -12.54 24.73 9.55
CA LYS A 30 -11.42 25.67 9.75
C LYS A 30 -11.83 27.10 9.44
N SER A 31 -11.50 28.02 10.33
CA SER A 31 -11.66 29.47 10.11
C SER A 31 -10.48 30.06 9.35
N ASP A 32 -10.61 31.31 8.91
CA ASP A 32 -9.49 32.06 8.35
C ASP A 32 -8.38 32.23 9.41
N GLY A 33 -7.14 31.93 9.02
CA GLY A 33 -6.00 31.86 9.93
C GLY A 33 -5.73 30.46 10.54
N ASP A 34 -6.70 29.54 10.52
CA ASP A 34 -6.47 28.17 10.98
C ASP A 34 -5.79 27.32 9.92
N LEU A 35 -4.68 26.70 10.31
CA LEU A 35 -3.96 25.76 9.46
C LEU A 35 -4.71 24.42 9.36
N LEU A 36 -4.81 23.90 8.14
CA LEU A 36 -5.02 22.48 7.90
C LEU A 36 -3.74 21.73 8.26
N LYS A 37 -3.80 20.86 9.27
CA LYS A 37 -2.64 20.11 9.76
C LYS A 37 -2.70 18.67 9.27
N ILE A 38 -1.75 18.28 8.42
CA ILE A 38 -1.64 16.94 7.85
C ILE A 38 -0.38 16.27 8.38
N VAL A 39 -0.51 15.05 8.91
CA VAL A 39 0.62 14.21 9.28
C VAL A 39 0.63 12.93 8.47
N SER A 40 1.79 12.57 7.91
CA SER A 40 2.04 11.22 7.40
C SER A 40 2.76 10.39 8.47
N VAL A 41 2.12 9.34 8.96
CA VAL A 41 2.69 8.41 9.94
C VAL A 41 3.35 7.26 9.18
N GLY A 42 4.68 7.24 9.15
CA GLY A 42 5.45 6.22 8.44
C GLY A 42 6.25 6.80 7.26
N ALA A 43 7.57 6.74 7.36
CA ALA A 43 8.50 7.24 6.35
C ALA A 43 9.09 6.14 5.45
N GLY A 44 8.26 5.15 5.08
CA GLY A 44 8.58 4.26 3.96
C GLY A 44 8.56 5.01 2.62
N ALA A 45 8.90 4.33 1.52
CA ALA A 45 8.93 4.95 0.19
C ALA A 45 7.58 5.61 -0.16
N TRP A 46 6.48 4.88 -0.05
CA TRP A 46 5.16 5.39 -0.41
C TRP A 46 4.65 6.48 0.55
N GLY A 47 4.79 6.30 1.88
CA GLY A 47 4.40 7.33 2.86
C GLY A 47 5.20 8.63 2.72
N SER A 48 6.48 8.55 2.35
CA SER A 48 7.35 9.72 2.09
C SER A 48 6.96 10.41 0.78
N VAL A 49 6.73 9.65 -0.30
CA VAL A 49 6.29 10.20 -1.58
C VAL A 49 4.91 10.84 -1.46
N PHE A 50 3.97 10.22 -0.75
CA PHE A 50 2.65 10.80 -0.54
C PHE A 50 2.72 12.12 0.24
N ALA A 51 3.56 12.20 1.28
CA ALA A 51 3.81 13.46 1.99
C ALA A 51 4.48 14.50 1.09
N ALA A 52 5.43 14.09 0.25
CA ALA A 52 6.11 14.96 -0.71
C ALA A 52 5.16 15.48 -1.80
N LEU A 53 4.22 14.66 -2.28
CA LEU A 53 3.16 15.07 -3.22
C LEU A 53 2.26 16.15 -2.62
N LEU A 54 1.86 15.99 -1.35
CA LEU A 54 1.09 17.01 -0.65
C LEU A 54 1.92 18.29 -0.46
N GLN A 55 3.21 18.14 -0.12
CA GLN A 55 4.13 19.25 0.08
C GLN A 55 4.38 20.03 -1.22
N ASP A 56 4.51 19.35 -2.36
CA ASP A 56 4.66 19.95 -3.68
C ASP A 56 3.38 20.71 -4.07
N ALA A 57 2.22 20.08 -3.89
CA ALA A 57 0.93 20.67 -4.28
C ALA A 57 0.51 21.86 -3.40
N TYR A 58 0.71 21.78 -2.09
CA TYR A 58 0.09 22.72 -1.14
C TYR A 58 1.07 23.45 -0.23
N GLY A 59 2.32 23.01 -0.15
CA GLY A 59 3.28 23.51 0.85
C GLY A 59 3.71 24.96 0.70
N HIS A 60 3.32 25.63 -0.40
CA HIS A 60 3.54 27.05 -0.60
C HIS A 60 2.48 27.94 0.10
N PHE A 61 1.29 27.40 0.42
CA PHE A 61 0.24 28.08 1.21
C PHE A 61 0.49 27.94 2.72
N ARG A 62 1.60 28.50 3.20
CA ARG A 62 2.13 28.26 4.57
C ARG A 62 1.20 28.75 5.68
N GLU A 63 0.35 29.72 5.36
CA GLU A 63 -0.69 30.30 6.20
C GLU A 63 -2.01 29.51 6.20
N LYS A 64 -2.14 28.49 5.32
CA LYS A 64 -3.35 27.66 5.20
C LYS A 64 -3.12 26.19 5.51
N VAL A 65 -1.90 25.66 5.32
CA VAL A 65 -1.60 24.24 5.52
C VAL A 65 -0.23 24.02 6.15
N GLN A 66 -0.15 23.00 7.01
CA GLN A 66 1.10 22.45 7.51
C GLN A 66 1.13 20.95 7.29
N ILE A 67 2.18 20.48 6.61
CA ILE A 67 2.41 19.06 6.35
C ILE A 67 3.65 18.62 7.12
N ARG A 68 3.52 17.52 7.86
CA ARG A 68 4.63 16.89 8.58
C ARG A 68 4.65 15.39 8.35
N ILE A 69 5.81 14.78 8.53
CA ILE A 69 5.99 13.34 8.44
C ILE A 69 6.60 12.83 9.74
N TRP A 70 5.99 11.80 10.31
CA TRP A 70 6.52 11.11 11.46
C TRP A 70 7.37 9.91 11.04
N ARG A 71 8.50 9.74 11.72
CA ARG A 71 9.23 8.47 11.73
C ARG A 71 9.87 8.20 13.08
N ARG A 72 10.09 6.92 13.36
CA ARG A 72 10.91 6.49 14.48
C ARG A 72 12.35 7.05 14.35
N PRO A 73 12.93 7.59 15.44
CA PRO A 73 14.32 8.05 15.43
C PRO A 73 15.29 6.85 15.44
N GLY A 74 16.58 7.14 15.22
CA GLY A 74 17.65 6.20 15.56
C GLY A 74 17.94 5.10 14.53
N ARG A 75 17.16 4.97 13.45
CA ARG A 75 17.51 4.06 12.35
C ARG A 75 18.73 4.60 11.59
N THR A 76 19.87 3.94 11.78
CA THR A 76 21.16 4.30 11.18
C THR A 76 21.20 3.98 9.70
N VAL A 77 21.92 4.81 8.95
CA VAL A 77 22.30 4.55 7.55
C VAL A 77 23.64 3.84 7.57
N ASP A 78 23.74 2.69 6.91
CA ASP A 78 25.02 1.98 6.77
C ASP A 78 25.97 2.72 5.82
N ARG A 79 27.26 2.38 5.91
CA ARG A 79 28.33 3.06 5.16
C ARG A 79 28.13 2.95 3.64
N SER A 80 27.80 1.77 3.13
CA SER A 80 27.54 1.58 1.69
C SER A 80 26.39 2.46 1.19
N THR A 81 25.31 2.57 1.98
CA THR A 81 24.19 3.45 1.65
C THR A 81 24.59 4.93 1.74
N ALA A 82 25.44 5.32 2.70
CA ALA A 82 25.94 6.69 2.80
C ALA A 82 26.86 7.07 1.63
N GLU A 83 27.74 6.16 1.21
CA GLU A 83 28.60 6.31 0.03
C GLU A 83 27.76 6.49 -1.23
N HIS A 84 26.78 5.62 -1.46
CA HIS A 84 25.89 5.73 -2.60
C HIS A 84 25.03 7.00 -2.55
N LEU A 85 24.52 7.38 -1.38
CA LEU A 85 23.78 8.63 -1.22
C LEU A 85 24.63 9.85 -1.59
N PHE A 86 25.92 9.84 -1.27
CA PHE A 86 26.86 10.89 -1.66
C PHE A 86 27.01 10.97 -3.19
N GLU A 87 27.09 9.85 -3.89
CA GLU A 87 27.10 9.80 -5.36
C GLU A 87 25.80 10.35 -5.96
N VAL A 88 24.65 9.98 -5.40
CA VAL A 88 23.34 10.49 -5.82
C VAL A 88 23.25 12.01 -5.64
N ILE A 89 23.77 12.54 -4.53
CA ILE A 89 23.80 13.99 -4.29
C ILE A 89 24.65 14.71 -5.34
N ASN A 90 25.84 14.19 -5.64
CA ASN A 90 26.78 14.84 -6.57
C ASN A 90 26.38 14.70 -8.04
N SER A 91 25.57 13.68 -8.39
CA SER A 91 25.03 13.53 -9.75
C SER A 91 23.85 14.47 -10.05
N ARG A 92 23.31 15.18 -9.06
CA ARG A 92 22.15 16.08 -9.20
C ARG A 92 22.47 17.49 -8.72
N GLU A 93 22.70 18.39 -9.68
CA GLU A 93 23.15 19.75 -9.39
C GLU A 93 22.19 20.56 -8.51
N ASP A 94 20.89 20.40 -8.70
CA ASP A 94 19.85 21.07 -7.91
C ASP A 94 19.87 20.62 -6.44
N VAL A 95 20.04 19.31 -6.21
CA VAL A 95 20.15 18.70 -4.87
C VAL A 95 21.43 19.17 -4.19
N LEU A 96 22.57 19.11 -4.88
CA LEU A 96 23.86 19.57 -4.35
C LEU A 96 23.80 21.05 -3.93
N ARG A 97 23.33 21.92 -4.83
CA ARG A 97 23.17 23.36 -4.55
C ARG A 97 22.24 23.61 -3.36
N ARG A 98 21.14 22.86 -3.24
CA ARG A 98 20.20 22.94 -2.11
C ARG A 98 20.88 22.59 -0.79
N LEU A 99 21.64 21.50 -0.75
CA LEU A 99 22.32 21.05 0.48
C LEU A 99 23.45 21.99 0.91
N ILE A 100 24.22 22.52 -0.03
CA ILE A 100 25.25 23.53 0.25
C ILE A 100 24.61 24.79 0.85
N ARG A 101 23.54 25.31 0.22
CA ARG A 101 22.82 26.51 0.72
C ARG A 101 22.23 26.34 2.12
N ARG A 102 21.90 25.11 2.52
CA ARG A 102 21.36 24.78 3.85
C ARG A 102 22.44 24.34 4.85
N CYS A 103 23.73 24.46 4.51
CA CYS A 103 24.84 23.97 5.32
C CYS A 103 24.71 22.48 5.71
N ALA A 104 24.05 21.68 4.87
CA ALA A 104 23.76 20.27 5.10
C ALA A 104 24.66 19.33 4.29
N TYR A 105 25.52 19.85 3.40
CA TYR A 105 26.36 19.00 2.54
C TYR A 105 27.50 18.30 3.32
N LEU A 106 28.13 19.00 4.27
CA LEU A 106 29.30 18.50 5.00
C LEU A 106 29.05 17.16 5.70
N LYS A 107 27.88 16.97 6.33
CA LYS A 107 27.55 15.70 7.00
C LYS A 107 27.54 14.49 6.07
N TYR A 108 27.25 14.68 4.78
CA TYR A 108 27.30 13.58 3.79
C TYR A 108 28.74 13.25 3.39
N VAL A 109 29.63 14.26 3.37
CA VAL A 109 31.08 14.04 3.18
C VAL A 109 31.64 13.25 4.36
N GLU A 110 31.40 13.71 5.59
CA GLU A 110 31.83 13.04 6.83
C GLU A 110 31.31 11.60 6.91
N ALA A 111 30.04 11.40 6.53
CA ALA A 111 29.43 10.06 6.56
C ALA A 111 30.03 9.08 5.55
N ARG A 112 30.37 9.56 4.35
CA ARG A 112 31.08 8.77 3.34
C ARG A 112 32.47 8.35 3.82
N LEU A 113 33.18 9.25 4.51
CA LEU A 113 34.51 8.98 5.07
C LEU A 113 34.46 8.03 6.28
N GLY A 114 33.29 7.92 6.93
CA GLY A 114 33.09 7.14 8.15
C GLY A 114 33.26 7.94 9.43
N ASP A 115 33.50 9.25 9.32
CA ASP A 115 33.72 10.17 10.44
C ASP A 115 32.39 10.53 11.15
N ARG A 116 31.26 10.31 10.48
CA ARG A 116 29.92 10.58 11.03
C ARG A 116 28.94 9.48 10.72
N LYS A 117 28.11 9.13 11.71
CA LYS A 117 26.93 8.29 11.49
C LYS A 117 25.75 9.13 11.03
N LEU A 118 25.10 8.74 9.94
CA LEU A 118 23.82 9.33 9.52
C LEU A 118 22.65 8.53 10.10
N TYR A 119 21.62 9.26 10.50
CA TYR A 119 20.33 8.70 10.83
C TYR A 119 19.33 9.01 9.73
N ALA A 120 18.45 8.05 9.47
CA ALA A 120 17.57 8.19 8.33
C ALA A 120 16.51 9.33 8.53
N ASP A 121 16.33 9.89 9.73
CA ASP A 121 15.48 11.06 10.01
C ASP A 121 16.19 12.34 9.63
N GLU A 122 17.51 12.39 9.81
CA GLU A 122 18.33 13.50 9.34
C GLU A 122 18.32 13.59 7.81
N ILE A 123 18.47 12.46 7.11
CA ILE A 123 18.46 12.49 5.64
C ILE A 123 17.05 12.77 5.10
N LEU A 124 15.99 12.37 5.82
CA LEU A 124 14.60 12.65 5.42
C LEU A 124 14.27 14.14 5.52
N LYS A 125 14.80 14.85 6.52
CA LYS A 125 14.69 16.33 6.61
C LYS A 125 15.31 17.02 5.40
N ASP A 126 16.34 16.41 4.84
CA ASP A 126 17.03 16.90 3.65
C ASP A 126 16.40 16.46 2.33
N GLY A 127 15.33 15.65 2.38
CA GLY A 127 14.65 15.14 1.20
C GLY A 127 15.20 13.82 0.69
N PHE A 128 15.62 12.89 1.56
CA PHE A 128 16.01 11.54 1.15
C PHE A 128 15.23 10.48 1.94
N CYS A 129 14.68 9.49 1.23
CA CYS A 129 14.05 8.34 1.86
C CYS A 129 15.01 7.15 1.81
N LEU A 130 15.26 6.50 2.95
CA LEU A 130 16.17 5.35 3.03
C LEU A 130 15.76 4.20 2.09
N ASN A 131 14.46 4.05 1.83
CA ASN A 131 13.94 2.99 0.95
C ASN A 131 13.94 3.40 -0.53
N MET A 132 14.45 4.59 -0.86
CA MET A 132 14.38 5.19 -2.19
C MET A 132 15.49 6.24 -2.39
N ILE A 133 16.73 5.90 -2.00
CA ILE A 133 17.87 6.83 -1.98
C ILE A 133 18.21 7.42 -3.35
N GLU A 134 17.94 6.68 -4.42
CA GLU A 134 18.16 7.12 -5.82
C GLU A 134 17.18 8.19 -6.30
N THR A 135 16.09 8.44 -5.55
CA THR A 135 15.06 9.42 -5.91
C THR A 135 14.97 10.50 -4.81
N PRO A 136 15.77 11.56 -4.90
CA PRO A 136 15.73 12.65 -3.93
C PRO A 136 14.37 13.36 -3.95
N LEU A 137 13.77 13.43 -2.77
CA LEU A 137 12.51 14.11 -2.49
C LEU A 137 12.72 15.61 -2.24
N CYS A 138 11.60 16.32 -2.11
CA CYS A 138 11.57 17.64 -1.52
C CYS A 138 11.87 17.53 0.00
N PRO A 139 12.45 18.56 0.63
CA PRO A 139 12.65 18.56 2.07
C PRO A 139 11.31 18.52 2.81
N LEU A 140 11.20 17.67 3.82
CA LEU A 140 9.99 17.48 4.60
C LEU A 140 10.17 17.95 6.06
N LYS A 141 9.07 18.39 6.69
CA LYS A 141 9.05 18.64 8.15
C LYS A 141 8.96 17.30 8.88
N VAL A 142 10.11 16.76 9.29
CA VAL A 142 10.21 15.48 10.01
C VAL A 142 10.04 15.69 11.51
N VAL A 143 9.12 14.94 12.11
CA VAL A 143 8.88 14.86 13.55
C VAL A 143 9.21 13.45 14.04
N THR A 144 9.90 13.33 15.17
CA THR A 144 10.32 12.02 15.72
C THR A 144 9.50 11.62 16.95
N ASN A 145 8.88 12.57 17.64
CA ASN A 145 7.93 12.30 18.71
C ASN A 145 6.52 12.02 18.11
N LEU A 146 5.94 10.85 18.42
CA LEU A 146 4.66 10.45 17.82
C LEU A 146 3.50 11.32 18.32
N GLN A 147 3.45 11.62 19.62
CA GLN A 147 2.43 12.48 20.21
C GLN A 147 2.41 13.86 19.55
N GLU A 148 3.56 14.54 19.47
CA GLU A 148 3.70 15.84 18.80
C GLU A 148 3.20 15.76 17.34
N ALA A 149 3.50 14.66 16.66
CA ALA A 149 3.14 14.49 15.27
C ALA A 149 1.62 14.30 15.04
N VAL A 150 0.86 13.79 16.01
CA VAL A 150 -0.54 13.39 15.80
C VAL A 150 -1.56 14.14 16.67
N TRP A 151 -1.14 14.86 17.70
CA TRP A 151 -2.07 15.43 18.69
C TRP A 151 -3.06 16.44 18.09
N ASP A 152 -2.60 17.32 17.19
CA ASP A 152 -3.39 18.36 16.54
C ASP A 152 -3.61 18.15 15.04
N ALA A 153 -3.36 16.94 14.53
CA ALA A 153 -3.52 16.66 13.11
C ALA A 153 -5.00 16.54 12.72
N ASP A 154 -5.43 17.25 11.68
CA ASP A 154 -6.78 17.13 11.11
C ASP A 154 -6.88 15.92 10.19
N ILE A 155 -5.82 15.67 9.43
CA ILE A 155 -5.68 14.51 8.54
C ILE A 155 -4.46 13.70 8.95
N VAL A 156 -4.67 12.41 9.21
CA VAL A 156 -3.61 11.45 9.49
C VAL A 156 -3.51 10.47 8.33
N VAL A 157 -2.36 10.45 7.65
CA VAL A 157 -2.07 9.47 6.61
C VAL A 157 -1.35 8.28 7.26
N ASN A 158 -1.93 7.08 7.18
CA ASN A 158 -1.23 5.86 7.56
C ASN A 158 -0.34 5.40 6.40
N GLY A 159 0.95 5.74 6.48
CA GLY A 159 2.00 5.30 5.56
C GLY A 159 2.79 4.08 6.04
N LEU A 160 2.31 3.39 7.09
CA LEU A 160 2.95 2.20 7.66
C LEU A 160 2.66 0.95 6.82
N PRO A 161 3.50 -0.09 6.93
CA PRO A 161 3.10 -1.45 6.60
C PRO A 161 1.87 -1.86 7.42
N SER A 162 1.01 -2.72 6.85
CA SER A 162 -0.17 -3.25 7.54
C SER A 162 0.18 -3.93 8.87
N THR A 163 1.29 -4.65 8.92
CA THR A 163 1.80 -5.36 10.10
C THR A 163 2.23 -4.46 11.25
N GLU A 164 2.49 -3.17 10.99
CA GLU A 164 2.83 -2.18 12.03
C GLU A 164 1.64 -1.27 12.37
N THR A 165 0.54 -1.36 11.61
CA THR A 165 -0.58 -0.42 11.71
C THR A 165 -1.25 -0.50 13.08
N ARG A 166 -1.56 -1.70 13.57
CA ARG A 166 -2.27 -1.89 14.83
C ARG A 166 -1.51 -1.29 16.02
N GLU A 167 -0.28 -1.72 16.25
CA GLU A 167 0.56 -1.28 17.37
C GLU A 167 0.71 0.24 17.41
N VAL A 168 1.03 0.87 16.27
CA VAL A 168 1.23 2.32 16.22
C VAL A 168 -0.08 3.06 16.45
N PHE A 169 -1.20 2.60 15.88
CA PHE A 169 -2.48 3.27 16.08
C PHE A 169 -3.04 3.05 17.50
N GLU A 170 -2.75 1.93 18.15
CA GLU A 170 -3.03 1.74 19.58
C GLU A 170 -2.24 2.72 20.45
N GLU A 171 -0.98 3.02 20.12
CA GLU A 171 -0.22 4.08 20.79
C GLU A 171 -0.86 5.46 20.54
N ILE A 172 -1.18 5.78 19.28
CA ILE A 172 -1.82 7.04 18.90
C ILE A 172 -3.14 7.25 19.66
N SER A 173 -3.93 6.18 19.86
CA SER A 173 -5.21 6.23 20.59
C SER A 173 -5.07 6.85 21.98
N LYS A 174 -3.93 6.65 22.65
CA LYS A 174 -3.67 7.17 24.00
C LYS A 174 -3.61 8.70 23.99
N TYR A 175 -3.04 9.29 22.95
CA TYR A 175 -2.93 10.73 22.78
C TYR A 175 -4.24 11.37 22.28
N TRP A 176 -5.10 10.60 21.61
CA TRP A 176 -6.37 11.09 21.08
C TRP A 176 -7.51 11.13 22.10
N LYS A 177 -7.37 10.48 23.27
CA LYS A 177 -8.37 10.54 24.35
C LYS A 177 -8.70 11.97 24.81
N GLU A 178 -7.73 12.88 24.69
CA GLU A 178 -7.86 14.28 25.13
C GLU A 178 -8.28 15.22 23.99
N ARG A 179 -8.47 14.70 22.77
CA ARG A 179 -8.83 15.54 21.61
C ARG A 179 -10.31 15.88 21.60
N ILE A 180 -10.59 17.13 21.25
CA ILE A 180 -11.96 17.62 21.00
C ILE A 180 -12.46 17.14 19.63
N SER A 181 -11.58 17.08 18.62
CA SER A 181 -11.93 16.72 17.24
C SER A 181 -11.37 15.37 16.83
N VAL A 182 -12.22 14.58 16.16
CA VAL A 182 -11.87 13.30 15.54
C VAL A 182 -11.15 13.57 14.21
N PRO A 183 -9.94 13.04 13.99
CA PRO A 183 -9.23 13.22 12.73
C PRO A 183 -9.88 12.44 11.58
N VAL A 184 -9.56 12.84 10.35
CA VAL A 184 -9.80 12.04 9.15
C VAL A 184 -8.54 11.23 8.86
N ILE A 185 -8.69 9.93 8.59
CA ILE A 185 -7.55 9.03 8.38
C ILE A 185 -7.55 8.54 6.94
N ILE A 186 -6.40 8.62 6.26
CA ILE A 186 -6.20 8.06 4.92
C ILE A 186 -5.15 6.94 5.02
N SER A 187 -5.59 5.69 4.88
CA SER A 187 -4.71 4.53 4.92
C SER A 187 -4.12 4.20 3.57
N LEU A 188 -2.79 4.14 3.52
CA LEU A 188 -2.02 3.67 2.37
C LEU A 188 -1.56 2.21 2.54
N ALA A 189 -1.81 1.63 3.71
CA ALA A 189 -1.37 0.30 4.08
C ALA A 189 -2.05 -0.75 3.21
N LYS A 190 -1.25 -1.71 2.72
CA LYS A 190 -1.72 -2.86 1.92
C LYS A 190 -1.37 -4.16 2.65
N GLY A 191 -2.31 -5.10 2.69
CA GLY A 191 -2.22 -6.33 3.48
C GLY A 191 -3.45 -6.49 4.37
N ILE A 192 -3.57 -7.65 5.01
CA ILE A 192 -4.71 -8.03 5.84
C ILE A 192 -4.23 -8.89 7.01
N GLU A 193 -5.03 -8.95 8.08
CA GLU A 193 -4.91 -9.95 9.14
C GLU A 193 -6.07 -10.95 9.03
N ALA A 194 -5.89 -12.16 9.54
CA ALA A 194 -6.97 -13.11 9.76
C ALA A 194 -7.13 -13.34 11.27
N SER A 195 -8.37 -13.34 11.74
CA SER A 195 -8.75 -13.76 13.08
C SER A 195 -9.62 -14.99 12.93
N LEU A 196 -9.15 -16.15 13.39
CA LEU A 196 -9.89 -17.42 13.25
C LEU A 196 -10.88 -17.64 14.40
N ASP A 197 -10.56 -17.11 15.59
CA ASP A 197 -11.39 -17.23 16.78
C ASP A 197 -12.01 -15.87 17.21
N PRO A 198 -13.19 -15.87 17.85
CA PRO A 198 -14.14 -16.98 17.93
C PRO A 198 -14.89 -17.24 16.60
N ILE A 199 -14.80 -16.29 15.67
CA ILE A 199 -15.43 -16.36 14.35
C ILE A 199 -14.37 -15.98 13.31
N PRO A 200 -14.15 -16.82 12.28
CA PRO A 200 -13.26 -16.53 11.17
C PRO A 200 -13.60 -15.21 10.47
N ARG A 201 -12.63 -14.31 10.38
CA ARG A 201 -12.76 -13.04 9.66
C ARG A 201 -11.44 -12.52 9.15
N ILE A 202 -11.52 -11.74 8.08
CA ILE A 202 -10.44 -10.86 7.63
C ILE A 202 -10.58 -9.53 8.35
N ILE A 203 -9.45 -8.97 8.76
CA ILE A 203 -9.36 -7.62 9.28
C ILE A 203 -8.56 -6.80 8.27
N THR A 204 -9.22 -5.80 7.66
CA THR A 204 -8.58 -4.89 6.72
C THR A 204 -7.84 -3.76 7.44
N PRO A 205 -6.88 -3.07 6.80
CA PRO A 205 -6.16 -1.96 7.41
C PRO A 205 -7.06 -0.87 7.99
N THR A 206 -8.15 -0.50 7.32
CA THR A 206 -9.11 0.46 7.89
C THR A 206 -9.81 -0.07 9.15
N GLN A 207 -10.16 -1.36 9.20
CA GLN A 207 -10.72 -2.00 10.40
C GLN A 207 -9.70 -2.10 11.54
N MET A 208 -8.41 -2.35 11.24
CA MET A 208 -7.33 -2.33 12.23
C MET A 208 -7.25 -0.96 12.90
N ILE A 209 -7.24 0.11 12.10
CA ILE A 209 -7.19 1.50 12.59
C ILE A 209 -8.42 1.80 13.44
N SER A 210 -9.63 1.47 12.95
CA SER A 210 -10.87 1.73 13.69
C SER A 210 -10.88 1.00 15.04
N SER A 211 -10.50 -0.28 15.05
CA SER A 211 -10.44 -1.08 16.27
C SER A 211 -9.38 -0.58 17.27
N ALA A 212 -8.22 -0.16 16.76
CA ALA A 212 -7.10 0.32 17.57
C ALA A 212 -7.37 1.70 18.21
N THR A 213 -8.15 2.56 17.54
CA THR A 213 -8.31 3.97 17.95
C THR A 213 -9.68 4.34 18.44
N GLY A 214 -10.71 3.53 18.14
CA GLY A 214 -12.11 3.92 18.30
C GLY A 214 -12.56 5.00 17.31
N VAL A 215 -11.72 5.41 16.35
CA VAL A 215 -12.14 6.35 15.30
C VAL A 215 -13.23 5.69 14.45
N PRO A 216 -14.38 6.36 14.26
CA PRO A 216 -15.46 5.81 13.46
C PRO A 216 -15.02 5.51 12.03
N THR A 217 -15.47 4.38 11.48
CA THR A 217 -15.07 3.93 10.13
C THR A 217 -15.43 4.94 9.04
N GLU A 218 -16.46 5.77 9.24
CA GLU A 218 -16.80 6.82 8.30
C GLU A 218 -15.72 7.90 8.16
N ASN A 219 -14.82 8.03 9.14
CA ASN A 219 -13.67 8.94 9.12
C ASN A 219 -12.38 8.29 8.59
N ILE A 220 -12.42 7.01 8.23
CA ILE A 220 -11.25 6.25 7.78
C ILE A 220 -11.44 5.89 6.30
N LEU A 221 -10.44 6.24 5.50
CA LEU A 221 -10.40 6.00 4.07
C LEU A 221 -9.22 5.10 3.72
N TYR A 222 -9.31 4.44 2.59
CA TYR A 222 -8.19 3.76 1.94
C TYR A 222 -7.81 4.51 0.68
N LEU A 223 -6.52 4.56 0.36
CA LEU A 223 -6.02 5.01 -0.94
C LEU A 223 -5.05 3.99 -1.51
N GLY A 224 -5.35 3.51 -2.71
CA GLY A 224 -4.55 2.52 -3.42
C GLY A 224 -4.64 2.65 -4.94
N GLY A 225 -3.78 1.94 -5.65
CA GLY A 225 -3.61 2.04 -7.10
C GLY A 225 -2.23 1.54 -7.53
N PRO A 226 -1.99 1.42 -8.86
CA PRO A 226 -0.71 1.06 -9.47
C PRO A 226 0.34 2.15 -9.22
N ASN A 227 0.85 2.20 -7.98
CA ASN A 227 1.55 3.36 -7.45
C ASN A 227 2.99 3.03 -7.06
N ILE A 228 3.88 2.90 -8.05
CA ILE A 228 5.32 2.83 -7.75
C ILE A 228 5.77 4.21 -7.26
N ALA A 229 6.26 4.26 -6.01
CA ALA A 229 6.54 5.50 -5.31
C ALA A 229 7.55 6.41 -6.05
N SER A 230 8.65 5.85 -6.55
CA SER A 230 9.68 6.61 -7.28
C SER A 230 9.17 7.18 -8.59
N GLU A 231 8.39 6.40 -9.35
CA GLU A 231 7.82 6.82 -10.63
C GLU A 231 6.82 7.96 -10.44
N ILE A 232 5.95 7.85 -9.43
CA ILE A 232 5.01 8.92 -9.06
C ILE A 232 5.74 10.21 -8.70
N TYR A 233 6.80 10.12 -7.89
CA TYR A 233 7.56 11.32 -7.52
C TYR A 233 8.30 11.94 -8.71
N ASN A 234 8.74 11.11 -9.66
CA ASN A 234 9.31 11.55 -10.94
C ASN A 234 8.27 12.06 -11.94
N LYS A 235 7.00 12.19 -11.52
CA LYS A 235 5.88 12.71 -12.32
C LYS A 235 5.46 11.82 -13.49
N GLU A 236 5.76 10.53 -13.42
CA GLU A 236 5.16 9.54 -14.31
C GLU A 236 3.64 9.49 -14.08
N TYR A 237 2.89 9.16 -15.14
CA TYR A 237 1.44 9.11 -15.08
C TYR A 237 0.96 7.97 -14.19
N ALA A 238 0.26 8.32 -13.12
CA ALA A 238 -0.35 7.36 -12.21
C ALA A 238 -1.79 7.73 -11.89
N ASN A 239 -2.55 6.71 -11.50
CA ASN A 239 -3.90 6.89 -10.97
C ASN A 239 -4.06 6.14 -9.66
N ALA A 240 -4.96 6.63 -8.82
CA ALA A 240 -5.31 5.98 -7.56
C ALA A 240 -6.83 6.05 -7.32
N ARG A 241 -7.30 5.19 -6.44
CA ARG A 241 -8.65 5.16 -5.93
C ARG A 241 -8.63 5.49 -4.44
N ILE A 242 -9.48 6.44 -4.04
CA ILE A 242 -9.79 6.69 -2.64
C ILE A 242 -11.16 6.11 -2.30
N CYS A 243 -11.21 5.31 -1.25
CA CYS A 243 -12.37 4.54 -0.83
C CYS A 243 -12.73 4.84 0.63
N GLY A 244 -14.02 4.80 0.97
CA GLY A 244 -14.51 5.13 2.30
C GLY A 244 -15.88 5.79 2.25
N SER A 245 -16.21 6.62 3.24
CA SER A 245 -17.51 7.30 3.29
C SER A 245 -17.65 8.40 2.24
N ASN A 246 -18.89 8.63 1.77
CA ASN A 246 -19.22 9.72 0.84
C ASN A 246 -18.80 11.10 1.36
N LYS A 247 -18.88 11.30 2.69
CA LYS A 247 -18.53 12.54 3.38
C LYS A 247 -17.13 13.01 3.04
N TRP A 248 -16.17 12.08 3.01
CA TRP A 248 -14.76 12.42 2.82
C TRP A 248 -14.20 12.02 1.45
N ARG A 249 -14.63 10.90 0.87
CA ARG A 249 -13.98 10.34 -0.32
C ARG A 249 -14.03 11.26 -1.54
N LYS A 250 -15.15 11.97 -1.77
CA LYS A 250 -15.30 12.85 -2.94
C LYS A 250 -14.49 14.15 -2.78
N PRO A 251 -14.59 14.90 -1.65
CA PRO A 251 -13.74 16.07 -1.43
C PRO A 251 -12.25 15.72 -1.44
N LEU A 252 -11.85 14.62 -0.79
CA LEU A 252 -10.45 14.19 -0.77
C LEU A 252 -9.97 13.72 -2.14
N ALA A 253 -10.80 13.06 -2.96
CA ALA A 253 -10.42 12.75 -4.35
C ALA A 253 -10.09 14.03 -5.13
N LYS A 254 -10.91 15.08 -4.99
CA LYS A 254 -10.66 16.39 -5.63
C LYS A 254 -9.37 17.02 -5.10
N PHE A 255 -9.18 17.04 -3.79
CA PHE A 255 -7.99 17.57 -3.11
C PHE A 255 -6.70 16.84 -3.51
N LEU A 256 -6.74 15.52 -3.69
CA LEU A 256 -5.52 14.74 -3.97
C LEU A 256 -5.14 14.71 -5.45
N ARG A 257 -6.02 15.14 -6.37
CA ARG A 257 -5.74 15.14 -7.82
C ARG A 257 -4.59 16.08 -8.17
N GLN A 258 -3.64 15.57 -8.95
CA GLN A 258 -2.58 16.34 -9.58
C GLN A 258 -2.46 15.93 -11.05
N PRO A 259 -1.86 16.75 -11.94
CA PRO A 259 -1.77 16.43 -13.37
C PRO A 259 -1.15 15.06 -13.68
N HIS A 260 -0.18 14.61 -12.88
CA HIS A 260 0.50 13.32 -13.02
C HIS A 260 -0.05 12.23 -12.07
N PHE A 261 -0.91 12.59 -11.11
CA PHE A 261 -1.46 11.67 -10.11
C PHE A 261 -2.97 11.89 -9.98
N ILE A 262 -3.75 11.15 -10.77
CA ILE A 262 -5.21 11.31 -10.84
C ILE A 262 -5.88 10.40 -9.81
N VAL A 263 -6.57 11.00 -8.84
CA VAL A 263 -7.30 10.26 -7.81
C VAL A 263 -8.80 10.22 -8.12
N TRP A 264 -9.37 9.04 -8.24
CA TRP A 264 -10.82 8.86 -8.38
C TRP A 264 -11.43 8.30 -7.10
N ASP A 265 -12.67 8.64 -6.80
CA ASP A 265 -13.40 8.03 -5.70
C ASP A 265 -14.01 6.68 -6.10
N ASN A 266 -14.16 5.79 -5.12
CA ASN A 266 -14.94 4.57 -5.24
C ASN A 266 -15.54 4.21 -3.88
N SER A 267 -16.77 3.68 -3.82
CA SER A 267 -17.42 3.31 -2.56
C SER A 267 -17.03 1.92 -2.06
N ASP A 268 -16.51 1.05 -2.93
CA ASP A 268 -16.17 -0.33 -2.60
C ASP A 268 -14.78 -0.41 -1.94
N LEU A 269 -14.76 -0.12 -0.64
CA LEU A 269 -13.56 -0.16 0.19
C LEU A 269 -12.98 -1.58 0.32
N VAL A 270 -13.83 -2.58 0.54
CA VAL A 270 -13.41 -3.95 0.87
C VAL A 270 -12.65 -4.56 -0.30
N THR A 271 -13.19 -4.47 -1.52
CA THR A 271 -12.53 -5.02 -2.70
C THR A 271 -11.12 -4.45 -2.88
N HIS A 272 -10.96 -3.14 -2.68
CA HIS A 272 -9.66 -2.48 -2.84
C HIS A 272 -8.63 -2.92 -1.77
N GLU A 273 -9.04 -3.06 -0.51
CA GLU A 273 -8.14 -3.48 0.57
C GLU A 273 -7.76 -4.97 0.44
N VAL A 274 -8.73 -5.83 0.15
CA VAL A 274 -8.52 -7.29 -0.02
C VAL A 274 -7.60 -7.57 -1.20
N MET A 275 -7.88 -6.96 -2.36
CA MET A 275 -7.04 -7.11 -3.55
C MET A 275 -5.64 -6.52 -3.34
N GLY A 276 -5.54 -5.42 -2.56
CA GLY A 276 -4.27 -4.86 -2.13
C GLY A 276 -3.43 -5.80 -1.25
N GLY A 277 -4.09 -6.68 -0.47
CA GLY A 277 -3.43 -7.76 0.26
C GLY A 277 -3.03 -8.93 -0.65
N LEU A 278 -3.98 -9.43 -1.45
CA LEU A 278 -3.77 -10.58 -2.33
C LEU A 278 -2.67 -10.35 -3.37
N LYS A 279 -2.54 -9.14 -3.93
CA LYS A 279 -1.48 -8.87 -4.92
C LYS A 279 -0.07 -9.13 -4.35
N ASN A 280 0.13 -8.93 -3.05
CA ASN A 280 1.43 -9.18 -2.40
C ASN A 280 1.70 -10.68 -2.26
N VAL A 281 0.65 -11.49 -2.04
CA VAL A 281 0.73 -12.96 -2.07
C VAL A 281 1.19 -13.43 -3.44
N TYR A 282 0.44 -13.06 -4.48
CA TYR A 282 0.70 -13.56 -5.83
C TYR A 282 1.97 -12.97 -6.44
N ALA A 283 2.46 -11.81 -5.96
CA ALA A 283 3.77 -11.29 -6.34
C ALA A 283 4.91 -12.24 -5.96
N ILE A 284 4.83 -12.93 -4.82
CA ILE A 284 5.84 -13.93 -4.46
C ILE A 284 5.87 -15.05 -5.49
N GLY A 285 4.72 -15.63 -5.83
CA GLY A 285 4.66 -16.69 -6.83
C GLY A 285 5.07 -16.21 -8.23
N ALA A 286 4.73 -14.97 -8.63
CA ALA A 286 5.20 -14.39 -9.89
C ALA A 286 6.72 -14.31 -9.95
N GLY A 287 7.36 -13.92 -8.84
CA GLY A 287 8.82 -13.93 -8.71
C GLY A 287 9.43 -15.31 -8.87
N MET A 288 8.82 -16.33 -8.24
CA MET A 288 9.27 -17.71 -8.40
C MET A 288 9.14 -18.18 -9.86
N VAL A 289 7.99 -17.96 -10.49
CA VAL A 289 7.74 -18.30 -11.90
C VAL A 289 8.75 -17.60 -12.81
N ALA A 290 8.99 -16.31 -12.58
CA ALA A 290 9.94 -15.53 -13.37
C ALA A 290 11.36 -16.13 -13.32
N ALA A 291 11.85 -16.48 -12.14
CA ALA A 291 13.16 -17.10 -12.00
C ALA A 291 13.23 -18.52 -12.59
N LEU A 292 12.22 -19.37 -12.33
CA LEU A 292 12.21 -20.77 -12.78
C LEU A 292 11.99 -20.95 -14.28
N THR A 293 11.37 -19.96 -14.93
CA THR A 293 11.07 -19.98 -16.38
C THR A 293 11.96 -19.04 -17.18
N ASN A 294 13.05 -18.56 -16.58
CA ASN A 294 14.00 -17.64 -17.19
C ASN A 294 13.31 -16.42 -17.84
N GLU A 295 12.45 -15.76 -17.05
CA GLU A 295 11.69 -14.56 -17.41
C GLU A 295 10.70 -14.74 -18.58
N SER A 296 10.30 -15.97 -18.91
CA SER A 296 9.32 -16.29 -19.96
C SER A 296 8.05 -15.44 -19.85
N ALA A 297 7.80 -14.61 -20.85
CA ALA A 297 6.61 -13.77 -20.91
C ALA A 297 5.33 -14.62 -20.94
N THR A 298 5.35 -15.75 -21.66
CA THR A 298 4.23 -16.69 -21.76
C THR A 298 3.91 -17.33 -20.41
N SER A 299 4.93 -17.79 -19.67
CA SER A 299 4.69 -18.41 -18.36
C SER A 299 4.17 -17.40 -17.34
N LYS A 300 4.69 -16.16 -17.38
CA LYS A 300 4.21 -15.06 -16.53
C LYS A 300 2.79 -14.64 -16.88
N SER A 301 2.40 -14.61 -18.16
CA SER A 301 1.03 -14.26 -18.57
C SER A 301 0.02 -15.33 -18.19
N VAL A 302 0.36 -16.62 -18.32
CA VAL A 302 -0.47 -17.73 -17.83
C VAL A 302 -0.63 -17.64 -16.32
N TYR A 303 0.47 -17.47 -15.57
CA TYR A 303 0.40 -17.27 -14.11
C TYR A 303 -0.49 -16.08 -13.74
N PHE A 304 -0.39 -14.96 -14.48
CA PHE A 304 -1.23 -13.78 -14.27
C PHE A 304 -2.72 -14.10 -14.40
N ALA A 305 -3.13 -14.82 -15.44
CA ALA A 305 -4.52 -15.21 -15.64
C ALA A 305 -5.05 -16.07 -14.47
N HIS A 306 -4.29 -17.09 -14.04
CA HIS A 306 -4.69 -17.94 -12.93
C HIS A 306 -4.72 -17.19 -11.60
N CYS A 307 -3.67 -16.42 -11.26
CA CYS A 307 -3.64 -15.72 -9.98
C CYS A 307 -4.76 -14.69 -9.88
N THR A 308 -5.06 -13.97 -10.96
CA THR A 308 -6.14 -12.97 -10.98
C THR A 308 -7.52 -13.61 -10.85
N SER A 309 -7.74 -14.80 -11.39
CA SER A 309 -8.97 -15.55 -11.15
C SER A 309 -9.12 -16.00 -9.68
N GLU A 310 -8.04 -16.46 -9.03
CA GLU A 310 -8.08 -16.76 -7.58
C GLU A 310 -8.33 -15.49 -6.77
N MET A 311 -7.74 -14.36 -7.17
CA MET A 311 -7.98 -13.08 -6.52
C MET A 311 -9.45 -12.66 -6.56
N ILE A 312 -10.08 -12.75 -7.74
CA ILE A 312 -11.51 -12.45 -7.92
C ILE A 312 -12.37 -13.41 -7.10
N PHE A 313 -12.08 -14.71 -7.18
CA PHE A 313 -12.80 -15.76 -6.44
C PHE A 313 -12.77 -15.55 -4.91
N ILE A 314 -11.58 -15.31 -4.35
CA ILE A 314 -11.44 -15.03 -2.91
C ILE A 314 -12.19 -13.75 -2.54
N THR A 315 -12.13 -12.74 -3.39
CA THR A 315 -12.76 -11.45 -3.12
C THR A 315 -14.29 -11.55 -3.15
N HIS A 316 -14.87 -12.44 -3.95
CA HIS A 316 -16.32 -12.72 -3.95
C HIS A 316 -16.85 -13.29 -2.63
N LEU A 317 -16.00 -13.87 -1.77
CA LEU A 317 -16.43 -14.23 -0.41
C LEU A 317 -16.78 -13.01 0.43
N LEU A 318 -16.24 -11.84 0.07
CA LEU A 318 -16.24 -10.63 0.89
C LEU A 318 -17.01 -9.48 0.23
N THR A 319 -17.34 -9.58 -1.05
CA THR A 319 -18.11 -8.57 -1.80
C THR A 319 -18.88 -9.21 -2.95
N GLU A 320 -19.99 -8.60 -3.36
CA GLU A 320 -20.90 -9.19 -4.33
C GLU A 320 -20.38 -9.11 -5.78
N GLN A 321 -19.76 -7.98 -6.16
CA GLN A 321 -19.42 -7.68 -7.56
C GLN A 321 -18.01 -7.06 -7.73
N PRO A 322 -16.94 -7.73 -7.22
CA PRO A 322 -15.56 -7.25 -7.34
C PRO A 322 -15.08 -7.07 -8.79
N GLU A 323 -15.62 -7.84 -9.74
CA GLU A 323 -15.26 -7.83 -11.15
C GLU A 323 -15.56 -6.49 -11.84
N LYS A 324 -16.51 -5.70 -11.33
CA LYS A 324 -16.75 -4.32 -11.80
C LYS A 324 -15.52 -3.42 -11.66
N LEU A 325 -14.57 -3.82 -10.83
CA LEU A 325 -13.33 -3.11 -10.56
C LEU A 325 -12.10 -3.83 -11.11
N ALA A 326 -12.28 -4.86 -11.94
CA ALA A 326 -11.19 -5.66 -12.49
C ALA A 326 -10.12 -4.76 -13.14
N GLY A 327 -10.47 -3.86 -14.05
CA GLY A 327 -9.47 -3.00 -14.73
C GLY A 327 -8.52 -2.27 -13.76
N PRO A 328 -9.03 -1.39 -12.87
CA PRO A 328 -8.20 -0.67 -11.90
C PRO A 328 -7.41 -1.57 -10.92
N LEU A 329 -8.00 -2.67 -10.45
CA LEU A 329 -7.37 -3.54 -9.45
C LEU A 329 -6.33 -4.47 -10.06
N LEU A 330 -6.59 -4.95 -11.27
CA LEU A 330 -5.65 -5.74 -12.06
C LEU A 330 -4.46 -4.89 -12.52
N ALA A 331 -4.62 -3.57 -12.72
CA ALA A 331 -3.50 -2.68 -13.00
C ALA A 331 -2.51 -2.60 -11.82
N ASP A 332 -2.99 -2.42 -10.59
CA ASP A 332 -2.10 -2.43 -9.39
C ASP A 332 -1.47 -3.81 -9.19
N THR A 333 -2.22 -4.87 -9.49
CA THR A 333 -1.70 -6.25 -9.46
C THR A 333 -0.56 -6.40 -10.46
N TYR A 334 -0.81 -6.11 -11.74
CA TYR A 334 0.15 -6.27 -12.84
C TYR A 334 1.49 -5.59 -12.52
N VAL A 335 1.48 -4.31 -12.14
CA VAL A 335 2.72 -3.59 -11.84
C VAL A 335 3.47 -4.19 -10.64
N THR A 336 2.74 -4.71 -9.64
CA THR A 336 3.30 -5.33 -8.44
C THR A 336 3.94 -6.69 -8.72
N LEU A 337 3.39 -7.46 -9.66
CA LEU A 337 3.96 -8.74 -10.06
C LEU A 337 5.25 -8.57 -10.86
N LEU A 338 5.39 -7.47 -11.61
CA LEU A 338 6.59 -7.16 -12.38
C LEU A 338 7.73 -6.67 -11.49
N LYS A 339 7.43 -5.81 -10.52
CA LYS A 339 8.43 -5.14 -9.69
C LYS A 339 7.92 -5.02 -8.26
N GLY A 340 8.75 -5.43 -7.30
CA GLY A 340 8.45 -5.23 -5.89
C GLY A 340 9.24 -6.14 -4.98
N ARG A 341 9.18 -5.85 -3.68
CA ARG A 341 9.88 -6.63 -2.64
C ARG A 341 9.38 -8.08 -2.56
N ASN A 342 8.08 -8.30 -2.74
CA ASN A 342 7.48 -9.64 -2.75
C ASN A 342 7.92 -10.47 -3.97
N ALA A 343 7.90 -9.88 -5.17
CA ALA A 343 8.40 -10.55 -6.38
C ALA A 343 9.90 -10.84 -6.32
N TRP A 344 10.70 -9.88 -5.84
CA TRP A 344 12.11 -10.11 -5.57
C TRP A 344 12.33 -11.27 -4.61
N TYR A 345 11.57 -11.33 -3.51
CA TYR A 345 11.68 -12.43 -2.53
C TYR A 345 11.39 -13.78 -3.19
N GLY A 346 10.33 -13.88 -3.98
CA GLY A 346 10.02 -15.09 -4.75
C GLY A 346 11.13 -15.51 -5.72
N GLN A 347 11.75 -14.55 -6.41
CA GLN A 347 12.90 -14.82 -7.29
C GLN A 347 14.09 -15.38 -6.52
N MET A 348 14.44 -14.78 -5.38
CA MET A 348 15.57 -15.23 -4.56
C MET A 348 15.34 -16.63 -3.98
N LEU A 349 14.11 -16.93 -3.55
CA LEU A 349 13.74 -18.28 -3.11
C LEU A 349 13.89 -19.30 -4.23
N ALA A 350 13.42 -18.98 -5.44
CA ALA A 350 13.53 -19.87 -6.59
C ALA A 350 14.97 -20.11 -7.07
N LYS A 351 15.86 -19.13 -6.88
CA LYS A 351 17.30 -19.26 -7.15
C LYS A 351 18.09 -19.98 -6.05
N GLY A 352 17.47 -20.23 -4.89
CA GLY A 352 18.14 -20.79 -3.72
C GLY A 352 19.06 -19.79 -3.00
N GLU A 353 18.94 -18.49 -3.30
CA GLU A 353 19.73 -17.42 -2.67
C GLU A 353 19.14 -16.98 -1.31
N LEU A 354 17.85 -17.29 -1.06
CA LEU A 354 17.18 -17.13 0.22
C LEU A 354 16.51 -18.44 0.63
N SER A 355 16.37 -18.63 1.95
CA SER A 355 15.51 -19.67 2.54
C SER A 355 14.34 -19.03 3.29
N PRO A 356 13.14 -19.65 3.28
CA PRO A 356 12.04 -19.25 4.17
C PRO A 356 12.41 -19.24 5.67
N ASP A 357 13.47 -19.94 6.07
CA ASP A 357 13.96 -19.95 7.46
C ASP A 357 14.58 -18.63 7.91
N MET A 358 14.95 -17.75 6.98
CA MET A 358 15.54 -16.43 7.30
C MET A 358 14.51 -15.44 7.87
N GLY A 359 13.23 -15.84 7.90
CA GLY A 359 12.11 -15.05 8.40
C GLY A 359 11.61 -14.00 7.43
N ASP A 360 10.57 -13.30 7.85
CA ASP A 360 9.78 -12.43 6.96
C ASP A 360 10.35 -11.00 6.86
N SER A 361 11.39 -10.69 7.63
CA SER A 361 12.04 -9.38 7.65
C SER A 361 13.47 -9.49 7.15
N ILE A 362 13.69 -9.10 5.90
CA ILE A 362 15.00 -9.24 5.25
C ILE A 362 15.82 -7.96 5.45
N LYS A 363 17.04 -8.11 5.98
CA LYS A 363 17.98 -6.99 6.17
C LYS A 363 18.17 -6.23 4.86
N GLY A 364 17.97 -4.91 4.88
CA GLY A 364 18.08 -4.04 3.69
C GLY A 364 16.86 -4.01 2.76
N LYS A 365 15.87 -4.90 2.91
CA LYS A 365 14.61 -4.89 2.14
C LYS A 365 13.37 -4.62 3.00
N GLY A 366 13.42 -4.98 4.29
CA GLY A 366 12.32 -4.88 5.24
C GLY A 366 11.37 -6.07 5.17
N MET A 367 10.16 -5.89 5.71
CA MET A 367 9.18 -6.95 5.84
C MET A 367 8.52 -7.34 4.51
N ILE A 368 8.43 -8.65 4.26
CA ILE A 368 7.77 -9.28 3.11
C ILE A 368 6.32 -9.59 3.48
N GLN A 369 5.45 -8.59 3.36
CA GLN A 369 4.05 -8.66 3.78
C GLN A 369 3.24 -9.77 3.07
N GLY A 370 3.69 -10.24 1.90
CA GLY A 370 3.04 -11.33 1.18
C GLY A 370 3.04 -12.66 1.96
N ILE A 371 4.04 -12.91 2.82
CA ILE A 371 4.12 -14.16 3.59
C ILE A 371 3.00 -14.22 4.63
N SER A 372 2.84 -13.17 5.43
CA SER A 372 1.74 -13.10 6.41
C SER A 372 0.37 -13.15 5.74
N ALA A 373 0.22 -12.53 4.56
CA ALA A 373 -1.02 -12.58 3.79
C ALA A 373 -1.32 -13.98 3.23
N VAL A 374 -0.31 -14.76 2.82
CA VAL A 374 -0.48 -16.17 2.40
C VAL A 374 -1.10 -16.98 3.52
N GLY A 375 -0.54 -16.89 4.74
CA GLY A 375 -1.08 -17.56 5.92
C GLY A 375 -2.52 -17.15 6.20
N ALA A 376 -2.75 -15.84 6.29
CA ALA A 376 -4.06 -15.29 6.63
C ALA A 376 -5.17 -15.71 5.65
N PHE A 377 -4.94 -15.61 4.33
CA PHE A 377 -5.95 -16.03 3.35
C PHE A 377 -6.13 -17.55 3.33
N PHE A 378 -5.06 -18.33 3.31
CA PHE A 378 -5.18 -19.78 3.20
C PHE A 378 -5.89 -20.39 4.43
N GLU A 379 -5.53 -19.95 5.63
CA GLU A 379 -6.12 -20.46 6.88
C GLU A 379 -7.58 -20.08 7.03
N LEU A 380 -7.97 -18.87 6.59
CA LEU A 380 -9.37 -18.46 6.52
C LEU A 380 -10.16 -19.34 5.55
N LEU A 381 -9.65 -19.50 4.32
CA LEU A 381 -10.31 -20.26 3.25
C LEU A 381 -10.36 -21.77 3.53
N SER A 382 -9.62 -22.24 4.53
CA SER A 382 -9.61 -23.63 5.00
C SER A 382 -10.53 -23.88 6.19
N GLN A 383 -11.22 -22.85 6.70
CA GLN A 383 -12.10 -23.02 7.85
C GLN A 383 -13.30 -23.93 7.52
N PRO A 384 -13.66 -24.88 8.41
CA PRO A 384 -14.79 -25.79 8.18
C PRO A 384 -16.14 -25.10 7.98
N SER A 385 -16.28 -23.87 8.51
CA SER A 385 -17.48 -23.05 8.31
C SER A 385 -17.64 -22.51 6.89
N LEU A 386 -16.60 -22.63 6.07
CA LEU A 386 -16.60 -22.26 4.65
C LEU A 386 -16.55 -23.52 3.79
N SER A 387 -17.61 -23.73 3.03
CA SER A 387 -17.67 -24.81 2.04
C SER A 387 -18.32 -24.32 0.75
N VAL A 388 -17.86 -24.88 -0.37
CA VAL A 388 -18.26 -24.50 -1.71
C VAL A 388 -18.41 -25.74 -2.57
N GLN A 389 -19.33 -25.71 -3.53
CA GLN A 389 -19.54 -26.85 -4.43
C GLN A 389 -18.40 -26.94 -5.44
N HIS A 390 -17.75 -28.10 -5.52
CA HIS A 390 -16.75 -28.37 -6.56
C HIS A 390 -17.45 -28.49 -7.92
N PRO A 391 -16.97 -27.80 -8.98
CA PRO A 391 -17.64 -27.77 -10.28
C PRO A 391 -17.76 -29.16 -10.93
N GLU A 392 -16.73 -30.00 -10.79
CA GLU A 392 -16.68 -31.30 -11.47
C GLU A 392 -17.03 -32.50 -10.57
N GLU A 393 -16.85 -32.37 -9.26
CA GLU A 393 -16.87 -33.51 -8.35
C GLU A 393 -18.17 -33.62 -7.54
N ASN A 394 -19.11 -32.68 -7.75
CA ASN A 394 -20.39 -32.57 -7.04
C ASN A 394 -20.28 -32.76 -5.51
N LYS A 395 -19.15 -32.35 -4.93
CA LYS A 395 -18.84 -32.45 -3.50
C LYS A 395 -18.58 -31.07 -2.92
N GLN A 396 -18.82 -30.90 -1.62
CA GLN A 396 -18.44 -29.69 -0.91
C GLN A 396 -16.95 -29.73 -0.57
N VAL A 397 -16.23 -28.67 -0.89
CA VAL A 397 -14.80 -28.50 -0.59
C VAL A 397 -14.55 -27.17 0.13
N ALA A 398 -13.41 -27.05 0.80
CA ALA A 398 -12.98 -25.76 1.32
C ALA A 398 -12.62 -24.82 0.14
N PRO A 399 -12.95 -23.51 0.19
CA PRO A 399 -12.56 -22.55 -0.83
C PRO A 399 -11.06 -22.60 -1.19
N ALA A 400 -10.19 -22.90 -0.21
CA ALA A 400 -8.75 -23.02 -0.42
C ALA A 400 -8.36 -24.09 -1.46
N GLU A 401 -9.17 -25.13 -1.63
CA GLU A 401 -8.95 -26.20 -2.61
C GLU A 401 -9.11 -25.70 -4.05
N LEU A 402 -9.88 -24.62 -4.26
CA LEU A 402 -10.11 -24.00 -5.56
C LEU A 402 -9.10 -22.86 -5.86
N CYS A 403 -8.12 -22.67 -4.96
CA CYS A 403 -7.02 -21.71 -5.07
C CYS A 403 -5.66 -22.45 -5.06
N PRO A 404 -5.33 -23.22 -6.11
CA PRO A 404 -4.11 -24.03 -6.18
C PRO A 404 -2.81 -23.22 -6.03
N ILE A 405 -2.74 -21.99 -6.55
CA ILE A 405 -1.55 -21.14 -6.42
C ILE A 405 -1.38 -20.72 -4.96
N LEU A 406 -2.44 -20.20 -4.32
CA LEU A 406 -2.40 -19.87 -2.89
C LEU A 406 -2.03 -21.09 -2.03
N LYS A 407 -2.62 -22.25 -2.31
CA LYS A 407 -2.32 -23.51 -1.62
C LYS A 407 -0.85 -23.91 -1.76
N ARG A 408 -0.26 -23.81 -2.94
CA ARG A 408 1.19 -24.08 -3.13
C ARG A 408 2.05 -23.07 -2.40
N LEU A 409 1.72 -21.77 -2.47
CA LEU A 409 2.44 -20.74 -1.73
C LEU A 409 2.41 -20.99 -0.22
N TYR A 410 1.26 -21.40 0.33
CA TYR A 410 1.16 -21.76 1.75
C TYR A 410 2.07 -22.95 2.12
N ARG A 411 2.07 -24.01 1.30
CA ARG A 411 2.91 -25.19 1.53
C ARG A 411 4.40 -24.90 1.39
N ILE A 412 4.78 -23.98 0.50
CA ILE A 412 6.18 -23.55 0.30
C ILE A 412 6.64 -22.64 1.45
N LEU A 413 5.84 -21.62 1.79
CA LEU A 413 6.28 -20.52 2.65
C LEU A 413 5.97 -20.76 4.13
N ILE A 414 4.81 -21.34 4.45
CA ILE A 414 4.33 -21.49 5.83
C ILE A 414 4.62 -22.89 6.35
N LYS A 415 4.18 -23.94 5.64
CA LYS A 415 4.42 -25.33 6.07
C LYS A 415 5.82 -25.84 5.76
N ARG A 416 6.52 -25.22 4.81
CA ARG A 416 7.88 -25.59 4.36
C ARG A 416 7.97 -27.04 3.88
N GLU A 417 6.87 -27.56 3.32
CA GLU A 417 6.76 -28.93 2.84
C GLU A 417 7.26 -29.08 1.39
N LEU A 418 7.24 -27.99 0.63
CA LEU A 418 7.52 -28.00 -0.79
C LEU A 418 8.61 -26.97 -1.15
N PRO A 419 9.52 -27.29 -2.09
CA PRO A 419 10.47 -26.32 -2.61
C PRO A 419 9.79 -25.30 -3.53
N ALA A 420 10.43 -24.14 -3.77
CA ALA A 420 9.89 -23.07 -4.62
C ALA A 420 9.49 -23.53 -6.04
N ARG A 421 10.16 -24.56 -6.59
CA ARG A 421 9.84 -25.13 -7.91
C ARG A 421 8.43 -25.72 -8.02
N ASP A 422 7.80 -26.09 -6.91
CA ASP A 422 6.44 -26.64 -6.88
C ASP A 422 5.38 -25.63 -7.32
N ILE A 423 5.70 -24.33 -7.37
CA ILE A 423 4.78 -23.33 -7.93
C ILE A 423 4.43 -23.64 -9.39
N LEU A 424 5.37 -24.22 -10.16
CA LEU A 424 5.12 -24.62 -11.55
C LEU A 424 4.23 -25.87 -11.64
N GLN A 425 4.21 -26.71 -10.61
CA GLN A 425 3.34 -27.88 -10.59
C GLN A 425 1.88 -27.48 -10.42
N ALA A 426 1.58 -26.40 -9.68
CA ALA A 426 0.21 -25.85 -9.67
C ALA A 426 -0.27 -25.41 -11.06
N LEU A 427 0.62 -24.87 -11.90
CA LEU A 427 0.28 -24.40 -13.25
C LEU A 427 0.25 -25.51 -14.30
N ARG A 428 0.87 -26.65 -14.01
CA ARG A 428 0.97 -27.81 -14.92
C ARG A 428 0.00 -28.93 -14.56
N ASP A 429 -0.81 -28.72 -13.53
CA ASP A 429 -1.85 -29.66 -13.15
C ASP A 429 -2.92 -29.69 -14.25
N GLU A 430 -3.05 -30.84 -14.91
CA GLU A 430 -4.00 -31.01 -16.02
C GLU A 430 -5.46 -30.92 -15.56
N THR A 431 -5.71 -31.05 -14.26
CA THR A 431 -7.04 -30.87 -13.66
C THR A 431 -7.26 -29.44 -13.15
N MET A 432 -6.40 -28.48 -13.52
CA MET A 432 -6.55 -27.09 -13.09
C MET A 432 -7.69 -26.41 -13.87
N ASN A 433 -8.71 -25.93 -13.14
CA ASN A 433 -9.84 -25.21 -13.75
C ASN A 433 -9.39 -24.01 -14.60
N ASP A 434 -10.10 -23.80 -15.72
CA ASP A 434 -9.98 -22.59 -16.52
C ASP A 434 -10.22 -21.35 -15.61
N PRO A 435 -9.37 -20.31 -15.67
CA PRO A 435 -9.60 -19.06 -14.97
C PRO A 435 -11.02 -18.49 -15.11
N ARG A 436 -11.65 -18.65 -16.27
CA ARG A 436 -13.02 -18.24 -16.55
C ARG A 436 -14.03 -18.99 -15.68
N GLU A 437 -13.93 -20.31 -15.60
CA GLU A 437 -14.85 -21.15 -14.81
C GLU A 437 -14.78 -20.81 -13.33
N ARG A 438 -13.58 -20.52 -12.81
CA ARG A 438 -13.38 -20.06 -11.43
C ARG A 438 -14.11 -18.73 -11.16
N ILE A 439 -14.09 -17.81 -12.12
CA ILE A 439 -14.81 -16.52 -12.02
C ILE A 439 -16.32 -16.73 -12.10
N GLU A 440 -16.81 -17.55 -13.04
CA GLU A 440 -18.24 -17.87 -13.18
C GLU A 440 -18.79 -18.51 -11.90
N MET A 441 -18.03 -19.43 -11.30
CA MET A 441 -18.37 -20.04 -10.02
C MET A 441 -18.48 -18.99 -8.90
N ALA A 442 -17.55 -18.04 -8.83
CA ALA A 442 -17.55 -16.97 -7.83
C ALA A 442 -18.78 -16.03 -7.97
N GLN A 443 -19.26 -15.84 -9.19
CA GLN A 443 -20.44 -15.02 -9.50
C GLN A 443 -21.77 -15.69 -9.16
N SER A 444 -21.81 -17.02 -9.08
CA SER A 444 -22.97 -17.72 -8.55
C SER A 444 -23.13 -17.32 -7.07
N HIS A 445 -24.19 -16.55 -6.75
CA HIS A 445 -24.28 -15.73 -5.53
C HIS A 445 -24.18 -16.49 -4.19
N ALA A 446 -24.09 -17.83 -4.21
CA ALA A 446 -23.89 -18.69 -3.05
C ALA A 446 -22.54 -18.47 -2.32
N PHE A 447 -21.64 -17.64 -2.88
CA PHE A 447 -20.28 -17.43 -2.37
C PHE A 447 -20.13 -16.27 -1.38
N TYR A 448 -21.02 -15.28 -1.38
CA TYR A 448 -20.84 -14.07 -0.56
C TYR A 448 -21.12 -14.31 0.93
N ARG A 449 -20.15 -14.02 1.80
CA ARG A 449 -20.17 -14.24 3.26
C ARG A 449 -19.77 -12.97 4.02
N PRO A 450 -20.68 -11.98 4.19
CA PRO A 450 -20.39 -10.73 4.88
C PRO A 450 -19.91 -10.89 6.34
N SER A 451 -20.26 -12.02 6.98
CA SER A 451 -19.77 -12.39 8.32
C SER A 451 -18.25 -12.48 8.41
N LEU A 452 -17.56 -12.79 7.31
CA LEU A 452 -16.09 -12.79 7.24
C LEU A 452 -15.47 -11.39 7.37
N LEU A 453 -16.29 -10.33 7.35
CA LEU A 453 -15.87 -8.96 7.63
C LEU A 453 -16.38 -8.45 8.99
N GLY A 454 -16.97 -9.33 9.81
CA GLY A 454 -17.62 -8.97 11.07
C GLY A 454 -18.96 -8.24 10.89
N LYS A 455 -19.58 -8.34 9.72
CA LYS A 455 -20.94 -7.83 9.47
C LYS A 455 -21.98 -8.92 9.81
N PRO A 456 -23.18 -8.54 10.29
CA PRO A 456 -24.24 -9.49 10.60
C PRO A 456 -24.74 -10.27 9.37
#